data_AF-A0A169PL73-F1
#
_entry.id   AF-A0A169PL73-F1
#
_cell.length_a   1.000
_cell.length_b   1.000
_cell.length_c   1.000
_cell.angle_alpha   90.00
_cell.angle_beta   90.00
_cell.angle_gamma   90.00
#
_symmetry.space_group_name_H-M   'P 1'
#
loop_
_entity.id
_entity.type
_entity.pdbx_description
1 polymer ?
#
loop_
_entity_poly.entity_id
_entity_poly.type
_entity_poly.pdbx_seq_one_letter_code
_entity_poly.pdbx_strand_id
1 'polypeptide(L)'
;MSSRTDLERSISTLSDDEAVRALTALAEDRGLLPAARDMASEGGELKVEVASAELEQYADSDQLPLPQGELARRVLAYAVTTSEDLAETAGEAVAYARSPMDRFDPVTLSVAALAIAFLQTEVTAKRDTEGKWSLAIRKRAMRDSSLGRVLTALLSQITGGK
;
A
#
# COMPACT_ATOMS: atom_id res chain seq x y z
N MET A 1 20.72 -15.24 -1.02
CA MET A 1 20.48 -14.07 -0.15
C MET A 1 20.72 -12.73 -0.85
N SER A 2 21.64 -12.61 -1.82
CA SER A 2 21.86 -11.36 -2.58
C SER A 2 20.60 -10.85 -3.31
N SER A 3 19.78 -11.74 -3.86
CA SER A 3 18.60 -11.37 -4.67
C SER A 3 17.56 -10.51 -3.93
N ARG A 4 17.38 -10.71 -2.61
CA ARG A 4 16.40 -9.95 -1.83
C ARG A 4 16.87 -8.52 -1.55
N THR A 5 18.12 -8.37 -1.09
CA THR A 5 18.71 -7.04 -0.85
C THR A 5 18.86 -6.23 -2.15
N ASP A 6 19.14 -6.91 -3.26
CA ASP A 6 19.18 -6.27 -4.58
C ASP A 6 17.79 -5.85 -5.05
N LEU A 7 16.75 -6.64 -4.77
CA LEU A 7 15.35 -6.27 -5.03
C LEU A 7 14.90 -5.08 -4.16
N GLU A 8 15.21 -5.07 -2.87
CA GLU A 8 14.91 -3.93 -1.99
C GLU A 8 15.56 -2.63 -2.49
N ARG A 9 16.81 -2.71 -2.96
CA ARG A 9 17.51 -1.58 -3.61
C ARG A 9 16.88 -1.19 -4.94
N SER A 10 16.42 -2.17 -5.72
CA SER A 10 15.70 -1.91 -6.97
C SER A 10 14.38 -1.18 -6.71
N ILE A 11 13.62 -1.57 -5.69
CA ILE A 11 12.39 -0.90 -5.26
C ILE A 11 12.67 0.53 -4.81
N SER A 12 13.72 0.75 -4.00
CA SER A 12 14.05 2.09 -3.49
C SER A 12 14.48 3.08 -4.58
N THR A 13 14.83 2.60 -5.78
CA THR A 13 15.27 3.44 -6.91
C THR A 13 14.19 3.67 -7.97
N LEU A 14 13.00 3.11 -7.79
CA LEU A 14 11.87 3.38 -8.67
C LEU A 14 11.43 4.84 -8.55
N SER A 15 11.15 5.47 -9.70
CA SER A 15 10.38 6.72 -9.73
C SER A 15 8.98 6.51 -9.15
N ASP A 16 8.28 7.59 -8.81
CA ASP A 16 6.96 7.48 -8.21
C ASP A 16 5.97 6.76 -9.14
N ASP A 17 5.96 7.06 -10.44
CA ASP A 17 5.08 6.39 -11.41
C ASP A 17 5.42 4.91 -11.60
N GLU A 18 6.70 4.55 -11.57
CA GLU A 18 7.12 3.15 -11.65
C GLU A 18 6.75 2.38 -10.38
N ALA A 19 6.88 3.01 -9.20
CA ALA A 19 6.48 2.41 -7.94
C ALA A 19 4.98 2.13 -7.91
N VAL A 20 4.16 3.09 -8.34
CA VAL A 20 2.70 2.91 -8.42
C VAL A 20 2.34 1.83 -9.44
N ARG A 21 2.99 1.80 -10.61
CA ARG A 21 2.79 0.75 -11.62
C ARG A 21 3.18 -0.63 -11.09
N ALA A 22 4.31 -0.74 -10.39
CA ALA A 22 4.76 -1.99 -9.78
C ALA A 22 3.78 -2.48 -8.71
N LEU A 23 3.30 -1.59 -7.83
CA LEU A 23 2.29 -1.96 -6.84
C LEU A 23 0.97 -2.41 -7.49
N THR A 24 0.57 -1.75 -8.58
CA THR A 24 -0.64 -2.12 -9.33
C THR A 24 -0.50 -3.50 -9.97
N ALA A 25 0.63 -3.79 -10.60
CA ALA A 25 0.92 -5.10 -11.19
C ALA A 25 0.97 -6.21 -10.11
N LEU A 26 1.57 -5.93 -8.95
CA LEU A 26 1.54 -6.84 -7.81
C LEU A 26 0.10 -7.10 -7.33
N ALA A 27 -0.72 -6.05 -7.25
CA ALA A 27 -2.12 -6.20 -6.87
C ALA A 27 -2.94 -6.98 -7.91
N GLU A 28 -2.63 -6.83 -9.20
CA GLU A 28 -3.24 -7.61 -10.29
C GLU A 28 -2.95 -9.09 -10.16
N ASP A 29 -1.68 -9.45 -10.04
CA ASP A 29 -1.24 -10.85 -9.91
C ASP A 29 -1.90 -11.53 -8.70
N ARG A 30 -2.04 -10.78 -7.60
CA ARG A 30 -2.65 -11.26 -6.36
C ARG A 30 -4.19 -11.24 -6.38
N GLY A 31 -4.82 -10.79 -7.47
CA GLY A 31 -6.28 -10.70 -7.59
C GLY A 31 -6.91 -9.66 -6.67
N LEU A 32 -6.16 -8.63 -6.26
CA LEU A 32 -6.57 -7.60 -5.30
C LEU A 32 -7.22 -6.38 -5.95
N LEU A 33 -7.13 -6.24 -7.28
CA LEU A 33 -7.72 -5.09 -8.00
C LEU A 33 -9.23 -4.92 -7.77
N PRO A 34 -10.08 -5.96 -7.73
CA PRO A 34 -11.50 -5.79 -7.42
C PRO A 34 -11.71 -5.13 -6.06
N ALA A 35 -11.02 -5.61 -5.01
CA ALA A 35 -11.13 -5.04 -3.67
C ALA A 35 -10.67 -3.58 -3.62
N ALA A 36 -9.56 -3.25 -4.29
CA ALA A 36 -9.08 -1.87 -4.41
C ALA A 36 -10.06 -0.97 -5.19
N ARG A 37 -10.71 -1.50 -6.24
CA ARG A 37 -11.73 -0.79 -7.01
C ARG A 37 -12.99 -0.52 -6.20
N ASP A 38 -13.44 -1.49 -5.43
CA ASP A 38 -14.61 -1.33 -4.55
C ASP A 38 -14.35 -0.22 -3.54
N MET A 39 -13.16 -0.19 -2.94
CA MET A 39 -12.73 0.88 -2.02
C MET A 39 -12.67 2.26 -2.68
N ALA A 40 -12.25 2.35 -3.96
CA ALA A 40 -12.12 3.61 -4.68
C ALA A 40 -13.44 4.12 -5.29
N SER A 41 -14.30 3.22 -5.76
CA SER A 41 -15.55 3.55 -6.46
C SER A 41 -16.65 4.02 -5.51
N GLU A 42 -16.52 3.69 -4.24
CA GLU A 42 -17.55 3.90 -3.25
C GLU A 42 -17.65 5.33 -2.70
N GLY A 43 -16.75 6.23 -3.09
CA GLY A 43 -16.98 7.69 -3.05
C GLY A 43 -16.13 8.47 -2.05
N GLY A 44 -15.49 9.52 -2.58
CA GLY A 44 -14.69 10.52 -1.86
C GLY A 44 -13.28 10.05 -1.56
N GLU A 45 -12.32 10.98 -1.48
CA GLU A 45 -10.99 10.72 -0.90
C GLU A 45 -11.14 9.78 0.30
N LEU A 46 -10.35 8.69 0.32
CA LEU A 46 -10.31 7.75 1.43
C LEU A 46 -9.94 8.52 2.70
N LYS A 47 -10.94 9.07 3.39
CA LYS A 47 -10.81 9.69 4.70
C LYS A 47 -11.12 8.60 5.70
N VAL A 48 -10.04 8.01 6.20
CA VAL A 48 -10.11 6.92 7.15
C VAL A 48 -10.06 7.47 8.56
N GLU A 49 -11.04 7.12 9.37
CA GLU A 49 -10.99 7.28 10.81
C GLU A 49 -10.21 6.12 11.43
N VAL A 50 -9.19 6.45 12.21
CA VAL A 50 -8.37 5.46 12.89
C VAL A 50 -9.11 4.98 14.13
N ALA A 51 -9.84 3.87 14.01
CA ALA A 51 -10.76 3.39 15.05
C ALA A 51 -10.09 2.55 16.15
N SER A 52 -8.80 2.23 16.01
CA SER A 52 -8.02 1.49 17.03
C SER A 52 -6.92 2.35 17.62
N ALA A 53 -6.84 2.42 18.96
CA ALA A 53 -5.77 3.07 19.71
C ALA A 53 -4.35 2.60 19.28
N GLU A 54 -4.26 1.41 18.71
CA GLU A 54 -3.01 0.79 18.24
C GLU A 54 -2.53 1.35 16.90
N LEU A 55 -3.42 1.98 16.12
CA LEU A 55 -3.08 2.71 14.90
C LEU A 55 -2.82 4.20 15.18
N GLU A 56 -3.34 4.75 16.28
CA GLU A 56 -3.09 6.14 16.69
C GLU A 56 -1.59 6.41 16.86
N GLN A 57 -0.81 5.43 17.34
CA GLN A 57 0.65 5.55 17.45
C GLN A 57 1.37 5.72 16.10
N TYR A 58 0.71 5.36 14.99
CA TYR A 58 1.22 5.50 13.63
C TYR A 58 0.59 6.69 12.90
N ALA A 59 -0.54 7.22 13.39
CA ALA A 59 -1.25 8.37 12.85
C ALA A 59 -0.66 9.67 13.40
N ASP A 60 0.50 10.08 12.89
CA ASP A 60 1.08 11.36 13.26
C ASP A 60 0.36 12.49 12.49
N SER A 61 -0.46 13.26 13.20
CA SER A 61 -1.40 14.23 12.60
C SER A 61 -0.72 15.48 12.01
N ASP A 62 0.58 15.67 12.26
CA ASP A 62 1.38 16.79 11.74
C ASP A 62 2.28 16.41 10.55
N GLN A 63 2.23 15.16 10.08
CA GLN A 63 3.02 14.74 8.92
C GLN A 63 2.33 15.11 7.61
N LEU A 64 3.06 15.78 6.73
CA LEU A 64 2.63 16.06 5.36
C LEU A 64 2.32 14.73 4.63
N PRO A 65 1.29 14.70 3.77
CA PRO A 65 1.01 13.54 2.93
C PRO A 65 2.26 13.14 2.15
N LEU A 66 2.64 11.86 2.25
CA LEU A 66 3.75 11.33 1.46
C LEU A 66 3.35 11.27 -0.02
N PRO A 67 4.32 11.45 -0.94
CA PRO A 67 4.09 11.17 -2.36
C PRO A 67 3.57 9.73 -2.54
N GLN A 68 2.62 9.54 -3.45
CA GLN A 68 1.99 8.22 -3.64
C GLN A 68 3.01 7.13 -3.99
N GLY A 69 4.05 7.48 -4.76
CA GLY A 69 5.15 6.57 -5.08
C GLY A 69 5.93 6.10 -3.85
N GLU A 70 6.02 6.92 -2.81
CA GLU A 70 6.69 6.56 -1.57
C GLU A 70 5.88 5.52 -0.78
N LEU A 71 4.55 5.67 -0.73
CA LEU A 71 3.70 4.61 -0.16
C LEU A 71 3.86 3.31 -0.96
N ALA A 72 3.85 3.40 -2.29
CA ALA A 72 4.00 2.23 -3.15
C ALA A 72 5.33 1.49 -2.93
N ARG A 73 6.46 2.21 -2.86
CA ARG A 73 7.78 1.61 -2.52
C ARG A 73 7.77 0.91 -1.17
N ARG A 74 7.12 1.48 -0.15
CA ARG A 74 7.04 0.88 1.19
C ARG A 74 6.20 -0.38 1.21
N VAL A 75 5.07 -0.41 0.50
CA VAL A 75 4.24 -1.62 0.37
C VAL A 75 5.00 -2.72 -0.36
N LEU A 76 5.68 -2.39 -1.45
CA LEU A 76 6.52 -3.34 -2.20
C LEU A 76 7.66 -3.90 -1.32
N ALA A 77 8.34 -3.05 -0.56
CA ALA A 77 9.38 -3.49 0.37
C ALA A 77 8.80 -4.43 1.45
N TYR A 78 7.61 -4.12 1.98
CA TYR A 78 6.94 -5.00 2.94
C TYR A 78 6.52 -6.35 2.33
N ALA A 79 6.07 -6.37 1.07
CA ALA A 79 5.76 -7.62 0.36
C ALA A 79 6.99 -8.54 0.31
N VAL A 80 8.15 -7.97 -0.02
CA VAL A 80 9.43 -8.69 -0.10
C VAL A 80 9.88 -9.29 1.24
N THR A 81 9.55 -8.63 2.37
CA THR A 81 9.87 -9.15 3.71
C THR A 81 8.87 -10.19 4.21
N THR A 82 7.65 -10.22 3.66
CA THR A 82 6.56 -11.05 4.16
C THR A 82 6.70 -12.52 3.78
N SER A 83 7.06 -12.82 2.53
CA SER A 83 7.32 -14.20 2.08
C SER A 83 8.24 -14.25 0.86
N GLU A 84 8.77 -15.42 0.55
CA GLU A 84 9.59 -15.62 -0.66
C GLU A 84 8.76 -15.54 -1.95
N ASP A 85 7.55 -16.11 -1.92
CA ASP A 85 6.56 -16.03 -3.01
C ASP A 85 6.23 -14.57 -3.38
N LEU A 86 5.90 -13.75 -2.37
CA LEU A 86 5.66 -12.31 -2.59
C LEU A 86 6.91 -11.55 -3.04
N ALA A 87 8.10 -12.00 -2.68
CA ALA A 87 9.34 -11.38 -3.16
C ALA A 87 9.59 -11.68 -4.64
N GLU A 88 9.24 -12.88 -5.11
CA GLU A 88 9.31 -13.25 -6.53
C GLU A 88 8.31 -12.42 -7.35
N THR A 89 7.03 -12.40 -6.96
CA THR A 89 5.99 -11.59 -7.63
C THR A 89 6.34 -10.11 -7.63
N ALA A 90 6.86 -9.57 -6.51
CA ALA A 90 7.31 -8.18 -6.46
C ALA A 90 8.48 -7.92 -7.41
N GLY A 91 9.40 -8.86 -7.57
CA GLY A 91 10.49 -8.79 -8.54
C GLY A 91 10.00 -8.69 -9.98
N GLU A 92 9.02 -9.52 -10.34
CA GLU A 92 8.39 -9.48 -11.67
C GLU A 92 7.64 -8.17 -11.90
N ALA A 93 6.88 -7.70 -10.91
CA ALA A 93 6.17 -6.43 -10.98
C ALA A 93 7.11 -5.23 -11.14
N VAL A 94 8.27 -5.25 -10.46
CA VAL A 94 9.32 -4.23 -10.58
C VAL A 94 9.96 -4.26 -11.98
N ALA A 95 10.26 -5.46 -12.50
CA ALA A 95 10.81 -5.62 -13.85
C ALA A 95 9.82 -5.15 -14.92
N TYR A 96 8.54 -5.44 -14.73
CA TYR A 96 7.45 -4.97 -15.58
C TYR A 96 7.33 -3.44 -15.56
N ALA A 97 7.30 -2.82 -14.38
CA ALA A 97 7.12 -1.38 -14.25
C ALA A 97 8.23 -0.55 -14.92
N ARG A 98 9.46 -1.09 -14.94
CA ARG A 98 10.62 -0.49 -15.63
C ARG A 98 10.60 -0.69 -17.15
N SER A 99 9.79 -1.63 -17.65
CA SER A 99 9.62 -1.83 -19.09
C SER A 99 8.59 -0.84 -19.64
N PRO A 100 8.88 -0.13 -20.75
CA PRO A 100 7.98 0.86 -21.34
C PRO A 100 6.84 0.18 -22.13
N MET A 101 5.96 -0.57 -21.45
CA MET A 101 4.75 -1.12 -22.05
C MET A 101 3.52 -0.31 -21.64
N ASP A 102 2.78 0.20 -22.64
CA ASP A 102 1.54 1.02 -22.56
C ASP A 102 0.33 0.33 -21.91
N ARG A 103 0.51 -0.76 -21.17
CA ARG A 103 -0.60 -1.67 -20.86
C ARG A 103 -1.44 -1.28 -19.65
N PHE A 104 -0.90 -0.47 -18.74
CA PHE A 104 -1.58 -0.15 -17.48
C PHE A 104 -1.48 1.34 -17.17
N ASP A 105 -2.61 2.03 -17.20
CA ASP A 105 -2.75 3.39 -16.72
C ASP A 105 -3.17 3.34 -15.23
N PRO A 106 -2.25 3.57 -14.27
CA PRO A 106 -2.54 3.50 -12.85
C PRO A 106 -3.50 4.60 -12.35
N VAL A 107 -3.83 5.59 -13.20
CA VAL A 107 -4.58 6.79 -12.84
C VAL A 107 -6.01 6.51 -12.33
N THR A 108 -6.51 5.27 -12.45
CA THR A 108 -7.87 4.91 -11.99
C THR A 108 -7.98 4.40 -10.56
N LEU A 109 -6.88 3.99 -9.90
CA LEU A 109 -6.92 3.41 -8.55
C LEU A 109 -6.06 4.21 -7.57
N SER A 110 -6.62 4.55 -6.41
CA SER A 110 -5.85 5.23 -5.38
C SER A 110 -4.81 4.28 -4.78
N VAL A 111 -3.56 4.74 -4.63
CA VAL A 111 -2.49 3.95 -4.01
C VAL A 111 -2.83 3.56 -2.58
N ALA A 112 -3.59 4.39 -1.88
CA ALA A 112 -4.13 4.06 -0.56
C ALA A 112 -5.07 2.84 -0.62
N ALA A 113 -5.96 2.75 -1.61
CA ALA A 113 -6.84 1.59 -1.78
C ALA A 113 -6.03 0.33 -2.13
N LEU A 114 -5.00 0.44 -2.98
CA LEU A 114 -4.10 -0.67 -3.29
C LEU A 114 -3.35 -1.16 -2.03
N ALA A 115 -2.85 -0.23 -1.23
CA ALA A 115 -2.18 -0.55 0.03
C ALA A 115 -3.12 -1.21 1.05
N ILE A 116 -4.35 -0.71 1.20
CA ILE A 116 -5.34 -1.32 2.11
C ILE A 116 -5.75 -2.71 1.61
N ALA A 117 -5.98 -2.88 0.30
CA ALA A 117 -6.29 -4.18 -0.30
C ALA A 117 -5.16 -5.19 -0.08
N PHE A 118 -3.91 -4.75 -0.19
CA PHE A 118 -2.74 -5.58 0.10
C PHE A 118 -2.68 -5.98 1.58
N LEU A 119 -2.98 -5.05 2.48
CA LEU A 119 -2.91 -5.25 3.93
C LEU A 119 -4.16 -5.91 4.53
N GLN A 120 -5.12 -6.38 3.74
CA GLN A 120 -6.41 -6.90 4.25
C GLN A 120 -6.28 -8.09 5.22
N THR A 121 -5.12 -8.77 5.22
CA THR A 121 -4.81 -9.84 6.16
C THR A 121 -4.30 -9.32 7.50
N GLU A 122 -3.76 -8.11 7.55
CA GLU A 122 -3.16 -7.43 8.70
C GLU A 122 -4.10 -6.36 9.29
N VAL A 123 -4.90 -5.71 8.45
CA VAL A 123 -5.85 -4.67 8.83
C VAL A 123 -7.26 -5.02 8.37
N THR A 124 -8.24 -4.49 9.07
CA THR A 124 -9.65 -4.55 8.67
C THR A 124 -10.08 -3.14 8.33
N ALA A 125 -10.54 -2.94 7.09
CA ALA A 125 -11.20 -1.73 6.65
C ALA A 125 -12.72 -1.94 6.72
N LYS A 126 -13.44 -1.01 7.35
CA LYS A 126 -14.91 -1.02 7.39
C LYS A 126 -15.44 0.34 7.01
N ARG A 127 -16.46 0.36 6.16
CA ARG A 127 -17.21 1.56 5.87
C ARG A 127 -18.40 1.70 6.80
N ASP A 128 -18.60 2.88 7.36
CA ASP A 128 -19.78 3.18 8.17
C ASP A 128 -20.97 3.65 7.30
N THR A 129 -22.11 3.87 7.94
CA THR A 129 -23.33 4.35 7.27
C THR A 129 -23.24 5.79 6.78
N GLU A 130 -22.25 6.57 7.23
CA GLU A 130 -21.96 7.94 6.77
C GLU A 130 -21.01 7.95 5.57
N GLY A 131 -20.55 6.77 5.13
CA GLY A 131 -19.65 6.60 4.01
C GLY A 131 -18.18 6.75 4.36
N LYS A 132 -17.82 6.89 5.65
CA LYS A 132 -16.44 6.99 6.12
C LYS A 132 -15.82 5.61 6.27
N TRP A 133 -14.54 5.52 5.95
CA TRP A 133 -13.76 4.31 6.18
C TRP A 133 -13.17 4.32 7.59
N SER A 134 -13.07 3.16 8.21
CA SER A 134 -12.40 2.95 9.49
C SER A 134 -11.40 1.80 9.36
N LEU A 135 -10.18 1.99 9.88
CA LEU A 135 -9.15 0.96 9.90
C LEU A 135 -8.91 0.45 11.33
N ALA A 136 -8.71 -0.87 11.45
CA ALA A 136 -8.31 -1.54 12.68
C ALA A 136 -7.27 -2.63 12.41
N ILE A 137 -6.23 -2.74 13.25
CA ILE A 137 -5.21 -3.80 13.13
C ILE A 137 -5.77 -5.13 13.62
N ARG A 138 -5.41 -6.22 12.93
CA ARG A 138 -5.58 -7.58 13.44
C ARG A 138 -4.41 -7.92 14.36
N LYS A 139 -4.74 -8.33 15.61
CA LYS A 139 -3.85 -8.62 16.75
C LYS A 139 -2.56 -9.43 16.47
N ARG A 140 -2.49 -10.15 15.34
CA ARG A 140 -1.33 -10.97 14.94
C ARG A 140 -0.17 -10.17 14.33
N ALA A 141 -0.42 -8.96 13.82
CA ALA A 141 0.53 -8.23 12.99
C ALA A 141 1.55 -7.36 13.77
N MET A 142 1.50 -7.37 15.11
CA MET A 142 2.07 -6.33 15.97
C MET A 142 3.61 -6.36 16.20
N ARG A 143 4.39 -7.11 15.43
CA ARG A 143 5.85 -7.26 15.73
C ARG A 143 6.80 -6.96 14.57
N ASP A 144 6.30 -6.53 13.41
CA ASP A 144 7.16 -6.20 12.27
C ASP A 144 7.36 -4.69 12.13
N SER A 145 8.60 -4.23 12.28
CA SER A 145 8.98 -2.83 12.07
C SER A 145 8.70 -2.34 10.65
N SER A 146 8.62 -3.24 9.67
CA SER A 146 8.32 -2.93 8.27
C SER A 146 6.84 -2.59 8.09
N LEU A 147 5.94 -3.36 8.72
CA LEU A 147 4.50 -3.08 8.68
C LEU A 147 4.19 -1.71 9.32
N GLY A 148 4.82 -1.41 10.45
CA GLY A 148 4.65 -0.09 11.10
C GLY A 148 4.98 1.08 10.18
N ARG A 149 6.03 0.97 9.36
CA ARG A 149 6.41 2.01 8.38
C ARG A 149 5.41 2.17 7.24
N VAL A 150 4.79 1.06 6.80
CA VAL A 150 3.71 1.09 5.80
C VAL A 150 2.46 1.73 6.39
N LEU A 151 2.08 1.34 7.62
CA LEU A 151 0.92 1.90 8.31
C LEU A 151 1.09 3.40 8.56
N THR A 152 2.24 3.87 9.05
CA THR A 152 2.51 5.30 9.18
C THR A 152 2.36 6.02 7.84
N ALA A 153 2.96 5.50 6.77
CA ALA A 153 2.88 6.13 5.45
C ALA A 153 1.44 6.19 4.90
N LEU A 154 0.70 5.09 5.07
CA LEU A 154 -0.69 4.98 4.65
C LEU A 154 -1.58 5.95 5.43
N LEU A 155 -1.40 6.01 6.76
CA LEU A 155 -2.17 6.90 7.62
C LEU A 155 -1.88 8.37 7.30
N SER A 156 -0.62 8.77 7.11
CA SER A 156 -0.30 10.15 6.69
C SER A 156 -0.96 10.52 5.35
N GLN A 157 -1.06 9.58 4.41
CA GLN A 157 -1.70 9.84 3.12
C GLN A 157 -3.22 10.03 3.21
N ILE A 158 -3.89 9.29 4.11
CA ILE A 158 -5.37 9.31 4.23
C ILE A 158 -5.89 10.31 5.27
N THR A 159 -5.06 10.71 6.25
CA THR A 159 -5.43 11.70 7.29
C THR A 159 -4.88 13.10 7.02
N GLY A 160 -3.76 13.22 6.29
CA GLY A 160 -3.10 14.50 5.98
C GLY A 160 -3.73 15.32 4.84
N GLY A 161 -4.71 14.78 4.12
CA GLY A 161 -5.47 15.46 3.07
C GLY A 161 -6.53 16.44 3.60
N LYS A 162 -6.15 17.26 4.59
CA LYS A 162 -7.05 18.17 5.30
C LYS A 162 -7.16 19.53 4.59
#